data_AF-A0A914U763-F1
#
_entry.id   AF-A0A914U763-F1
#
_cell.length_a   1.000
_cell.length_b   1.000
_cell.length_c   1.000
_cell.angle_alpha   90.00
_cell.angle_beta   90.00
_cell.angle_gamma   90.00
#
_symmetry.space_group_name_H-M   'P 1'
#
loop_
_entity.id
_entity.type
_entity.pdbx_description
1 polymer ?
#
loop_
_entity_poly.entity_id
_entity_poly.type
_entity_poly.pdbx_seq_one_letter_code
_entity_poly.pdbx_strand_id
1 'polypeptide(L)'
;MHFEYDRLELSWIDFGVKIAFFVCSMQMFGAFFDQKWFAPYLEIFRCTGVIFYYINKICFDGIGLLPNRVFMLTVFGISAVLWIGYLAEQAVVKHIRLQHLAIFPATIELSSSTTIDPKHDNKNKKHQ
;
A
#
# COMPACT_ATOMS: atom_id res chain seq x y z
N MET A 1 -25.55 -0.62 36.83
CA MET A 1 -26.45 0.08 35.89
C MET A 1 -25.70 1.19 35.12
N HIS A 2 -24.55 0.88 34.50
CA HIS A 2 -23.76 1.87 33.73
C HIS A 2 -23.88 1.67 32.20
N PHE A 3 -24.46 0.54 31.77
CA PHE A 3 -24.56 0.15 30.35
C PHE A 3 -25.79 0.71 29.63
N GLU A 4 -26.81 1.17 30.38
CA GLU A 4 -28.06 1.69 29.80
C GLU A 4 -28.02 3.19 29.51
N TYR A 5 -27.20 3.96 30.23
CA TYR A 5 -27.20 5.43 30.11
C TYR A 5 -26.39 5.94 28.91
N ASP A 6 -25.36 5.21 28.49
CA ASP A 6 -24.44 5.64 27.42
C ASP A 6 -25.00 5.40 25.99
N ARG A 7 -26.20 4.82 25.86
CA ARG A 7 -26.86 4.63 24.56
C ARG A 7 -27.55 5.90 24.03
N LEU A 8 -27.95 6.82 24.92
CA LEU A 8 -28.67 8.03 24.54
C LEU A 8 -27.75 9.22 24.21
N GLU A 9 -26.50 9.20 24.68
CA GLU A 9 -25.50 10.25 24.44
C GLU A 9 -24.50 9.90 23.32
N LEU A 10 -24.63 8.74 22.68
CA LEU A 10 -23.76 8.42 21.55
C LEU A 10 -24.13 9.32 20.37
N SER A 11 -23.31 10.34 20.14
CA SER A 11 -23.46 11.25 19.00
C SER A 11 -23.64 10.45 17.72
N TRP A 12 -24.59 10.86 16.87
CA TRP A 12 -24.80 10.26 15.54
C TRP A 12 -23.51 10.17 14.72
N ILE A 13 -22.57 11.09 14.98
CA ILE A 13 -21.24 11.13 14.38
C ILE A 13 -20.39 9.94 14.84
N ASP A 14 -20.31 9.68 16.15
CA ASP A 14 -19.57 8.53 16.69
C ASP A 14 -20.13 7.19 16.19
N PHE A 15 -21.45 7.10 16.05
CA PHE A 15 -22.11 5.94 15.48
C PHE A 15 -21.78 5.76 14.00
N GLY A 16 -21.85 6.83 13.21
CA GLY A 16 -21.49 6.82 11.79
C GLY A 16 -20.03 6.44 11.55
N VAL A 17 -19.10 7.00 12.34
CA VAL A 17 -17.67 6.69 12.27
C VAL A 17 -17.41 5.21 12.58
N LYS A 18 -18.08 4.64 13.59
CA LYS A 18 -17.96 3.21 13.91
C LYS A 18 -18.46 2.31 12.79
N ILE A 19 -19.59 2.66 12.16
CA ILE A 19 -20.13 1.90 11.02
C ILE A 19 -19.18 2.00 9.82
N ALA A 20 -18.71 3.21 9.48
CA ALA A 20 -17.78 3.41 8.39
C ALA A 20 -16.49 2.59 8.62
N PHE A 21 -15.95 2.64 9.84
CA PHE A 21 -14.80 1.85 10.24
C PHE A 21 -15.06 0.34 10.13
N PHE A 22 -16.24 -0.13 10.53
CA PHE A 22 -16.63 -1.54 10.41
C PHE A 22 -16.72 -2.00 8.95
N VAL A 23 -17.38 -1.23 8.09
CA VAL A 23 -17.50 -1.55 6.66
C VAL A 23 -16.13 -1.56 5.99
N CYS A 24 -15.29 -0.56 6.26
CA CYS A 24 -13.92 -0.52 5.74
C CYS A 24 -13.09 -1.72 6.23
N SER A 25 -13.26 -2.13 7.49
CA SER A 25 -12.58 -3.32 8.04
C SER A 25 -13.02 -4.60 7.35
N MET A 26 -14.32 -4.77 7.08
CA MET A 26 -14.85 -5.93 6.35
C MET A 26 -14.35 -5.97 4.90
N GLN A 27 -14.29 -4.81 4.24
CA GLN A 27 -13.72 -4.70 2.90
C GLN A 27 -12.23 -5.02 2.88
N MET A 28 -11.49 -4.59 3.90
CA MET A 28 -10.07 -4.92 4.06
C MET A 28 -9.87 -6.44 4.21
N PHE A 29 -10.66 -7.11 5.07
CA PHE A 29 -10.58 -8.57 5.20
C PHE A 29 -10.80 -9.27 3.85
N GLY A 30 -11.83 -8.87 3.09
CA GLY A 30 -12.06 -9.41 1.75
C GLY A 30 -10.91 -9.14 0.78
N ALA A 31 -10.37 -7.92 0.79
CA ALA A 31 -9.24 -7.53 -0.07
C ALA A 31 -7.92 -8.22 0.31
N PHE A 32 -7.73 -8.55 1.59
CA PHE A 32 -6.57 -9.25 2.10
C PHE A 32 -6.53 -10.71 1.64
N PHE A 33 -7.66 -11.42 1.72
CA PHE A 33 -7.77 -12.79 1.21
C PHE A 33 -7.65 -12.87 -0.31
N ASP A 34 -8.14 -11.86 -1.02
CA ASP A 34 -8.07 -11.77 -2.49
C ASP A 34 -6.73 -11.14 -2.97
N GLN A 35 -5.77 -10.93 -2.05
CA GLN A 35 -4.45 -10.33 -2.28
C GLN A 35 -4.48 -9.10 -3.21
N LYS A 36 -5.51 -8.26 -3.05
CA LYS A 36 -5.69 -7.11 -3.92
C LYS A 36 -4.63 -6.05 -3.63
N TRP A 37 -4.13 -5.42 -4.68
CA TRP A 37 -3.11 -4.37 -4.60
C TRP A 37 -3.49 -3.18 -3.68
N PHE A 38 -4.79 -2.94 -3.47
CA PHE A 38 -5.27 -1.88 -2.58
C PHE A 38 -5.43 -2.30 -1.10
N ALA A 39 -5.31 -3.58 -0.78
CA ALA A 39 -5.36 -4.09 0.60
C ALA A 39 -4.39 -3.36 1.57
N PRO A 40 -3.11 -3.12 1.21
CA PRO A 40 -2.19 -2.39 2.09
C PRO A 40 -2.67 -0.95 2.40
N TYR A 41 -3.34 -0.28 1.45
CA TYR A 41 -3.86 1.09 1.66
C TYR A 41 -5.07 1.10 2.61
N LEU A 42 -5.94 0.10 2.52
CA LEU A 42 -7.08 -0.05 3.43
C LEU A 42 -6.63 -0.33 4.87
N GLU A 43 -5.55 -1.08 5.05
CA GLU A 43 -5.00 -1.35 6.37
C GLU A 43 -4.36 -0.10 6.99
N ILE A 44 -3.67 0.73 6.20
CA ILE A 44 -3.19 2.05 6.66
C ILE A 44 -4.37 2.93 7.10
N PHE A 45 -5.43 3.02 6.29
CA PHE A 45 -6.63 3.78 6.64
C PHE A 45 -7.24 3.30 7.98
N ARG A 46 -7.33 1.98 8.17
CA ARG A 46 -7.83 1.37 9.41
C ARG A 46 -6.95 1.77 10.61
N CYS A 47 -5.63 1.66 10.48
CA CYS A 47 -4.70 2.05 11.53
C CYS A 47 -4.79 3.55 11.86
N THR A 48 -4.85 4.42 10.86
CA THR A 48 -5.01 5.86 11.05
C THR A 48 -6.32 6.20 11.77
N GLY A 49 -7.43 5.55 11.40
CA GLY A 49 -8.72 5.76 12.05
C GLY A 49 -8.71 5.40 13.54
N VAL A 50 -8.09 4.27 13.91
CA VAL A 50 -7.96 3.85 15.31
C VAL A 50 -7.05 4.79 16.10
N ILE A 51 -5.89 5.15 15.54
CA ILE A 51 -4.95 6.08 16.18
C ILE A 51 -5.62 7.44 16.39
N PHE A 52 -6.28 7.98 15.37
CA PHE A 52 -6.99 9.25 15.46
C PHE A 52 -8.09 9.21 16.52
N TYR A 53 -8.92 8.16 16.54
CA TYR A 53 -9.99 8.01 17.53
C TYR A 53 -9.45 7.99 18.96
N TYR A 54 -8.40 7.20 19.24
CA TYR A 54 -7.82 7.12 20.58
C TYR A 54 -7.07 8.40 20.97
N ILE A 55 -6.36 9.05 20.04
CA ILE A 55 -5.70 10.34 20.32
C ILE A 55 -6.75 11.40 20.69
N ASN A 56 -7.83 11.52 19.93
CA ASN A 56 -8.89 12.49 20.24
C ASN A 56 -9.51 12.22 21.63
N LYS A 57 -9.79 10.95 21.95
CA LYS A 57 -10.28 10.57 23.28
C LYS A 57 -9.31 10.83 24.43
N ILE A 58 -8.00 10.82 24.18
CA ILE A 58 -6.99 11.10 25.22
C ILE A 58 -6.79 12.61 25.37
N CYS A 59 -6.74 13.35 24.27
CA CYS A 59 -6.45 14.79 24.26
C CYS A 59 -7.66 15.66 24.62
N PHE A 60 -8.88 15.32 24.17
CA PHE A 60 -10.05 16.16 24.34
C PHE A 60 -10.93 15.75 25.53
N ASP A 61 -11.14 14.46 25.77
CA ASP A 61 -12.01 14.02 26.87
C ASP A 61 -11.29 13.98 28.24
N GLY A 62 -9.97 14.14 28.29
CA GLY A 62 -9.20 14.09 29.54
C GLY A 62 -9.33 12.77 30.32
N ILE A 63 -9.92 11.74 29.70
CA ILE A 63 -10.10 10.42 30.32
C ILE A 63 -8.71 9.79 30.35
N GLY A 64 -8.19 9.60 31.56
CA GLY A 64 -6.80 9.21 31.82
C GLY A 64 -6.27 8.02 31.01
N LEU A 65 -4.95 7.86 31.05
CA LEU A 65 -4.19 6.82 30.37
C LEU A 65 -4.54 5.42 30.88
N LEU A 66 -5.67 4.89 30.44
CA LEU A 66 -6.07 3.52 30.75
C LEU A 66 -5.19 2.55 29.95
N PRO A 67 -4.58 1.53 30.59
CA PRO A 67 -3.63 0.62 29.92
C PRO A 67 -4.17 -0.02 28.64
N ASN A 68 -5.46 -0.37 28.62
CA ASN A 68 -6.13 -0.98 27.46
C ASN A 68 -6.07 -0.08 26.21
N ARG A 69 -6.13 1.25 26.39
CA ARG A 69 -6.11 2.22 25.27
C ARG A 69 -4.70 2.38 24.71
N VAL A 70 -3.71 2.44 25.60
CA VAL A 70 -2.30 2.52 25.21
C VAL A 70 -1.88 1.25 24.47
N PHE A 71 -2.32 0.08 24.95
CA PHE A 71 -2.07 -1.20 24.29
C PHE A 71 -2.66 -1.23 22.87
N MET A 72 -3.90 -0.78 22.68
CA MET A 72 -4.48 -0.69 21.34
C MET A 72 -3.71 0.30 20.45
N LEU A 73 -3.31 1.45 20.99
CA LEU A 73 -2.54 2.45 20.24
C LEU A 73 -1.19 1.89 19.78
N THR A 74 -0.48 1.14 20.63
CA THR A 74 0.84 0.58 20.30
C THR A 74 0.73 -0.53 19.27
N VAL A 75 -0.21 -1.46 19.40
CA VAL A 75 -0.40 -2.57 18.44
C VAL A 75 -0.73 -2.02 17.05
N PHE A 76 -1.65 -1.07 16.97
CA PHE A 76 -2.03 -0.44 15.71
C PHE A 76 -0.94 0.50 15.16
N GLY A 77 -0.18 1.15 16.02
CA GLY A 77 0.99 1.93 15.64
C GLY A 77 2.08 1.08 14.99
N ILE A 78 2.42 -0.06 15.60
CA ILE A 78 3.39 -1.00 15.04
C ILE A 78 2.88 -1.56 13.70
N SER A 79 1.60 -1.95 13.62
CA SER A 79 0.99 -2.38 12.36
C SER A 79 1.13 -1.32 11.27
N ALA A 80 0.80 -0.06 11.57
CA ALA A 80 0.92 1.04 10.62
C ALA A 80 2.34 1.20 10.07
N VAL A 81 3.35 1.17 10.95
CA VAL A 81 4.76 1.29 10.55
C VAL A 81 5.17 0.12 9.64
N LEU A 82 4.77 -1.11 9.98
CA LEU A 82 5.07 -2.29 9.17
C LEU A 82 4.45 -2.21 7.78
N TRP A 83 3.20 -1.79 7.67
CA TRP A 83 2.52 -1.66 6.38
C TRP A 83 3.09 -0.51 5.55
N ILE A 84 3.47 0.61 6.15
CA ILE A 84 4.18 1.69 5.46
C ILE A 84 5.53 1.21 4.92
N GLY A 85 6.29 0.46 5.74
CA GLY A 85 7.54 -0.16 5.31
C GLY A 85 7.34 -1.11 4.13
N TYR A 86 6.32 -1.95 4.19
CA TYR A 86 5.97 -2.87 3.12
C TYR A 86 5.59 -2.17 1.80
N LEU A 87 4.88 -1.03 1.85
CA LEU A 87 4.65 -0.23 0.64
C LEU A 87 5.95 0.38 0.10
N ALA A 88 6.83 0.86 0.98
CA ALA A 88 8.10 1.46 0.56
C ALA A 88 8.98 0.43 -0.18
N GLU A 89 9.07 -0.79 0.35
CA GLU A 89 9.79 -1.89 -0.33
C GLU A 89 9.19 -2.22 -1.69
N GLN A 90 7.85 -2.32 -1.78
CA GLN A 90 7.19 -2.56 -3.05
C GLN A 90 7.41 -1.43 -4.07
N ALA A 91 7.44 -0.18 -3.61
CA ALA A 91 7.73 0.96 -4.49
C ALA A 91 9.15 0.87 -5.07
N VAL A 92 10.14 0.54 -4.24
CA VAL A 92 11.53 0.36 -4.68
C VAL A 92 11.64 -0.80 -5.68
N VAL A 93 11.06 -1.96 -5.37
CA VAL A 93 11.08 -3.14 -6.26
C VAL A 93 10.38 -2.85 -7.59
N LYS A 94 9.26 -2.12 -7.56
CA LYS A 94 8.54 -1.71 -8.77
C LYS A 94 9.40 -0.78 -9.64
N HIS A 95 10.09 0.19 -9.05
CA HIS A 95 11.02 1.06 -9.77
C HIS A 95 12.14 0.27 -10.46
N ILE A 96 12.76 -0.69 -9.76
CA ILE A 96 13.82 -1.54 -10.33
C ILE A 96 13.28 -2.39 -11.49
N ARG A 97 12.10 -3.01 -11.33
CA ARG A 97 11.46 -3.80 -12.41
C ARG A 97 11.15 -2.96 -13.64
N LEU A 98 10.68 -1.74 -13.47
CA LEU A 98 10.38 -0.83 -14.58
C LEU A 98 11.66 -0.47 -15.35
N GLN A 99 12.78 -0.23 -14.67
CA GLN A 99 14.07 0.02 -15.33
C GLN A 99 14.54 -1.19 -16.13
N HIS A 100 14.42 -2.39 -15.56
CA HIS A 100 14.80 -3.63 -16.26
C HIS A 100 13.90 -3.91 -17.48
N LEU A 101 12.60 -3.66 -17.37
CA LEU A 101 11.64 -3.78 -18.48
C LEU A 101 11.82 -2.71 -19.56
N ALA A 102 12.40 -1.54 -19.25
CA ALA A 102 12.74 -0.53 -20.26
C ALA A 102 14.01 -0.89 -21.04
N ILE A 103 14.94 -1.63 -20.43
CA ILE A 103 16.20 -2.08 -21.05
C ILE A 103 15.96 -3.27 -21.99
N PHE A 104 15.10 -4.22 -21.61
CA PHE A 104 14.85 -5.43 -22.41
C PHE A 104 14.34 -5.21 -23.85
N PRO A 105 13.36 -4.32 -24.13
CA PRO A 105 12.91 -4.07 -25.50
C PRO A 105 13.99 -3.33 -26.32
N ALA A 106 14.80 -2.47 -25.70
CA ALA A 106 15.87 -1.74 -26.40
C ALA A 106 17.00 -2.66 -26.88
N THR A 107 17.30 -3.73 -26.13
CA THR A 107 18.34 -4.70 -26.52
C THR A 107 17.91 -5.61 -27.67
N ILE A 108 16.61 -5.91 -27.80
CA ILE A 108 16.08 -6.72 -28.91
C ILE A 108 16.13 -5.92 -30.22
N GLU A 109 15.79 -4.63 -30.20
CA GLU A 109 15.86 -3.78 -31.39
C GLU A 109 17.30 -3.61 -31.89
N LEU A 110 18.26 -3.42 -30.99
CA LEU A 110 19.68 -3.28 -31.35
C LEU A 110 20.31 -4.59 -31.88
N SER A 111 19.87 -5.74 -31.37
CA SER A 111 20.30 -7.06 -31.88
C SER A 111 19.66 -7.42 -33.23
N SER A 112 18.47 -6.88 -33.54
CA SER A 112 17.81 -7.12 -34.83
C SER A 112 18.37 -6.25 -35.97
N SER A 113 18.93 -5.07 -35.67
CA SER A 113 19.54 -4.17 -36.67
C SER A 113 21.00 -4.50 -37.03
N THR A 114 21.65 -5.43 -36.33
CA THR A 114 23.06 -5.80 -36.58
C THR A 114 23.24 -7.09 -37.38
N THR A 115 22.17 -7.65 -37.98
CA THR A 115 22.22 -8.89 -38.77
C THR A 115 21.72 -8.72 -40.22
N ILE A 116 22.20 -7.71 -40.94
CA ILE A 116 22.13 -7.56 -42.41
C ILE A 116 23.42 -6.79 -42.79
N ASP A 117 24.46 -7.23 -43.50
CA ASP A 117 24.72 -8.31 -44.47
C ASP A 117 26.22 -8.70 -44.43
N PRO A 118 26.62 -9.98 -44.54
CA PRO A 118 27.93 -10.35 -45.07
C PRO A 118 27.84 -10.73 -46.57
N LYS A 119 28.71 -10.11 -47.37
CA LYS A 119 29.21 -10.56 -48.71
C LYS A 119 28.30 -10.42 -49.96
N HIS A 120 28.60 -9.40 -50.77
CA HIS A 120 28.62 -9.42 -52.25
C HIS A 120 29.39 -8.13 -52.67
N ASP A 121 30.37 -8.02 -53.58
CA ASP A 121 30.84 -8.82 -54.70
C ASP A 121 32.28 -8.35 -55.02
N ASN A 122 33.16 -9.29 -55.33
CA ASN A 122 34.52 -9.03 -55.77
C ASN A 122 34.50 -8.75 -57.29
N LYS A 123 34.40 -7.48 -57.68
CA LYS A 123 34.64 -7.04 -59.06
C LYS A 123 35.97 -6.28 -59.16
N ASN A 124 37.07 -7.00 -59.40
CA ASN A 124 38.11 -6.51 -60.30
C ASN A 124 39.08 -7.62 -60.72
N LYS A 125 38.71 -8.33 -61.80
CA LYS A 125 39.66 -8.93 -62.74
C LYS A 125 39.07 -8.85 -64.14
N LYS A 126 39.45 -7.82 -64.88
CA LYS A 126 39.57 -7.81 -66.36
C LYS A 126 40.41 -6.58 -66.75
N HIS A 127 41.34 -6.81 -67.69
CA HIS A 127 42.38 -5.92 -68.22
C HIS A 127 43.68 -6.02 -67.40
N GLN A 128 44.82 -6.51 -67.91
CA GLN A 128 45.31 -6.87 -69.24
C GLN A 128 46.31 -8.02 -69.09
#